data_AF-A0A3A5SMY1-F1
#
_entry.id   AF-A0A3A5SMY1-F1
#
_cell.length_a   1.000
_cell.length_b   1.000
_cell.length_c   1.000
_cell.angle_alpha   90.00
_cell.angle_beta   90.00
_cell.angle_gamma   90.00
#
_symmetry.space_group_name_H-M   'P 1'
#
loop_
_entity.id
_entity.type
_entity.pdbx_description
1 polymer ?
#
loop_
_entity_poly.entity_id
_entity_poly.type
_entity_poly.pdbx_seq_one_letter_code
_entity_poly.pdbx_strand_id
1 'polypeptide(L)'
;MKKKSFLSGVNAKLALAAVALTSVMFTSCEKEEFNVAPVELDPASATIAVTVYDLGDRSIITEGLNITGDTEVKAGADGKIAPETRKFTATKKDYLPGEGQAVIPALNKGQFAFVPVNIFLQKITDAAKDVYPTPDPETIKPEIGQVVDGGSYTNDGPNPQDKELSYTAYVGQTVTNIDEVKTWIDANIPATKALSNEELKAVLKAAVEGLNTGFTAVVRTEKVTIAPYTTVTLKATTNYQTSVNNVSATVDGVVYNIPGVNIKVALNTTATQDIVSITHDHGHGHGNGNNAGGGNGDGTAY
;
A
#
# COMPACT_ATOMS: atom_id res chain seq x y z
N MET A 1 -0.26 -9.26 32.09
CA MET A 1 -1.58 -9.87 32.43
C MET A 1 -2.69 -9.09 31.73
N LYS A 2 -3.77 -9.81 31.37
CA LYS A 2 -4.96 -9.40 30.59
C LYS A 2 -4.82 -9.38 29.06
N LYS A 3 -4.82 -10.58 28.48
CA LYS A 3 -5.32 -10.82 27.12
C LYS A 3 -6.86 -10.68 27.15
N LYS A 4 -7.42 -9.76 26.36
CA LYS A 4 -8.85 -9.71 26.09
C LYS A 4 -9.14 -10.67 24.94
N SER A 5 -9.61 -11.87 25.28
CA SER A 5 -10.25 -12.78 24.33
C SER A 5 -11.56 -12.14 23.87
N PHE A 6 -11.68 -11.86 22.58
CA PHE A 6 -12.92 -11.38 21.99
C PHE A 6 -13.74 -12.59 21.52
N LEU A 7 -14.91 -12.74 22.15
CA LEU A 7 -16.09 -13.47 21.68
C LEU A 7 -15.97 -15.00 21.59
N SER A 8 -15.90 -15.62 22.76
CA SER A 8 -16.62 -16.88 22.98
C SER A 8 -18.10 -16.57 23.23
N GLY A 9 -18.99 -17.33 22.61
CA GLY A 9 -20.38 -17.47 23.07
C GLY A 9 -21.44 -16.71 22.29
N VAL A 10 -21.89 -17.27 21.17
CA VAL A 10 -23.33 -17.33 20.85
C VAL A 10 -23.63 -18.75 20.37
N ASN A 11 -23.87 -19.64 21.32
CA ASN A 11 -24.63 -20.88 21.07
C ASN A 11 -26.10 -20.48 20.85
N ALA A 12 -26.43 -19.99 19.64
CA ALA A 12 -27.83 -19.88 19.23
C ALA A 12 -28.27 -21.27 18.75
N LYS A 13 -28.87 -22.04 19.66
CA LYS A 13 -29.70 -23.19 19.31
C LYS A 13 -30.86 -22.67 18.45
N LEU A 14 -30.73 -22.75 17.13
CA LEU A 14 -31.87 -22.59 16.24
C LEU A 14 -32.73 -23.86 16.36
N ALA A 15 -33.80 -23.76 17.16
CA ALA A 15 -34.83 -24.78 17.19
C ALA A 15 -35.55 -24.77 15.84
N LEU A 16 -35.38 -25.82 15.06
CA LEU A 16 -36.15 -26.06 13.84
C LEU A 16 -37.59 -26.37 14.24
N ALA A 17 -38.51 -25.45 13.96
CA ALA A 17 -39.93 -25.67 14.18
C ALA A 17 -40.44 -26.71 13.18
N ALA A 18 -40.81 -27.90 13.68
CA ALA A 18 -41.55 -28.88 12.92
C ALA A 18 -42.98 -28.37 12.71
N VAL A 19 -43.31 -27.96 11.48
CA VAL A 19 -44.70 -27.76 11.07
C VAL A 19 -45.29 -29.15 10.83
N ALA A 20 -46.01 -29.66 11.84
CA ALA A 20 -46.88 -30.80 11.66
C ALA A 20 -48.03 -30.37 10.73
N LEU A 21 -48.01 -30.85 9.49
CA LEU A 21 -49.13 -30.72 8.57
C LEU A 21 -50.24 -31.66 9.08
N THR A 22 -51.07 -31.16 9.99
CA THR A 22 -52.28 -31.86 10.43
C THR A 22 -53.21 -31.99 9.24
N SER A 23 -53.40 -33.23 8.80
CA SER A 23 -54.40 -33.64 7.81
C SER A 23 -55.77 -33.06 8.17
N VAL A 24 -56.31 -32.27 7.26
CA VAL A 24 -57.69 -31.78 7.26
C VAL A 24 -58.64 -32.98 7.31
N MET A 25 -59.39 -33.13 8.40
CA MET A 25 -60.50 -34.07 8.46
C MET A 25 -61.70 -33.46 7.72
N PHE A 26 -61.97 -33.94 6.50
CA PHE A 26 -63.25 -33.77 5.84
C PHE A 26 -64.10 -35.02 6.11
N THR A 27 -65.20 -34.85 6.84
CA THR A 27 -66.21 -35.88 7.06
C THR A 27 -67.29 -35.78 5.98
N SER A 28 -67.32 -36.70 5.01
CA SER A 28 -68.52 -37.11 4.26
C SER A 28 -68.21 -38.29 3.32
N CYS A 29 -69.15 -39.25 3.23
CA CYS A 29 -69.20 -40.42 2.34
C CYS A 29 -68.46 -40.24 1.01
N GLU A 30 -67.60 -41.14 0.53
CA GLU A 30 -67.63 -42.61 0.50
C GLU A 30 -66.22 -43.16 0.78
N LYS A 31 -66.08 -44.44 1.13
CA LYS A 31 -64.76 -45.11 1.24
C LYS A 31 -64.18 -45.34 -0.15
N GLU A 32 -63.72 -44.28 -0.81
CA GLU A 32 -62.59 -44.42 -1.72
C GLU A 32 -61.35 -44.49 -0.85
N GLU A 33 -60.75 -45.69 -0.75
CA GLU A 33 -59.34 -45.79 -0.40
C GLU A 33 -58.58 -45.05 -1.48
N PHE A 34 -58.34 -43.77 -1.24
CA PHE A 34 -57.38 -43.00 -2.01
C PHE A 34 -56.02 -43.60 -1.66
N ASN A 35 -55.61 -44.61 -2.44
CA ASN A 35 -54.24 -45.09 -2.48
C ASN A 35 -53.38 -43.95 -3.06
N VAL A 36 -53.15 -42.92 -2.25
CA VAL A 36 -52.08 -41.96 -2.53
C VAL A 36 -50.81 -42.78 -2.41
N ALA A 37 -50.19 -43.12 -3.56
CA ALA A 37 -48.87 -43.72 -3.56
C ALA A 37 -47.96 -42.88 -2.66
N PRO A 38 -47.11 -43.49 -1.80
CA PRO A 38 -46.20 -42.73 -0.97
C PRO A 38 -45.43 -41.74 -1.85
N VAL A 39 -45.53 -40.43 -1.54
CA VAL A 39 -44.79 -39.42 -2.28
C VAL A 39 -43.31 -39.68 -2.07
N GLU A 40 -42.63 -40.11 -3.11
CA GLU A 40 -41.18 -40.29 -3.09
C GLU A 40 -40.54 -38.90 -3.07
N LEU A 41 -39.85 -38.59 -1.98
CA LEU A 41 -39.12 -37.34 -1.83
C LEU A 41 -37.79 -37.42 -2.58
N ASP A 42 -37.40 -36.31 -3.20
CA ASP A 42 -36.10 -36.17 -3.86
C ASP A 42 -34.94 -36.45 -2.87
N PRO A 43 -33.78 -36.90 -3.36
CA PRO A 43 -32.57 -36.98 -2.54
C PRO A 43 -32.21 -35.63 -1.91
N ALA A 44 -31.62 -35.66 -0.72
CA ALA A 44 -31.10 -34.46 -0.07
C ALA A 44 -30.04 -33.77 -0.95
N SER A 45 -29.92 -32.44 -0.85
CA SER A 45 -28.84 -31.72 -1.53
C SER A 45 -28.24 -30.61 -0.68
N ALA A 46 -26.97 -30.31 -0.92
CA ALA A 46 -26.29 -29.19 -0.29
C ALA A 46 -25.41 -28.47 -1.31
N THR A 47 -25.39 -27.15 -1.25
CA THR A 47 -24.52 -26.30 -2.07
C THR A 47 -23.52 -25.59 -1.18
N ILE A 48 -22.23 -25.74 -1.48
CA ILE A 48 -21.16 -25.01 -0.81
C ILE A 48 -20.83 -23.76 -1.62
N ALA A 49 -20.83 -22.60 -0.96
CA ALA A 49 -20.43 -21.34 -1.57
C ALA A 49 -19.25 -20.73 -0.81
N VAL A 50 -18.10 -20.65 -1.47
CA VAL A 50 -16.87 -20.08 -0.90
C VAL A 50 -16.78 -18.60 -1.28
N THR A 51 -16.62 -17.75 -0.27
CA THR A 51 -16.33 -16.32 -0.45
C THR A 51 -15.00 -16.00 0.22
N VAL A 52 -14.12 -15.31 -0.51
CA VAL A 52 -12.79 -14.94 -0.03
C VAL A 52 -12.73 -13.42 0.18
N TYR A 53 -12.18 -13.00 1.31
CA TYR A 53 -12.10 -11.60 1.73
C TYR A 53 -10.65 -11.16 1.96
N ASP A 54 -10.35 -9.90 1.66
CA ASP A 54 -9.12 -9.24 2.13
C ASP A 54 -9.27 -8.93 3.62
N LEU A 55 -8.30 -9.35 4.45
CA LEU A 55 -8.36 -9.18 5.89
C LEU A 55 -8.25 -7.71 6.34
N GLY A 56 -7.56 -6.87 5.56
CA GLY A 56 -7.30 -5.47 5.87
C GLY A 56 -8.54 -4.60 5.66
N ASP A 57 -9.15 -4.66 4.49
CA ASP A 57 -10.29 -3.80 4.12
C ASP A 57 -11.66 -4.52 4.09
N ARG A 58 -11.67 -5.85 4.24
CA ARG A 58 -12.87 -6.72 4.22
C ARG A 58 -13.60 -6.76 2.88
N SER A 59 -12.97 -6.31 1.80
CA SER A 59 -13.51 -6.43 0.45
C SER A 59 -13.52 -7.89 -0.02
N ILE A 60 -14.44 -8.24 -0.92
CA ILE A 60 -14.47 -9.55 -1.56
C ILE A 60 -13.38 -9.59 -2.64
N ILE A 61 -12.56 -10.63 -2.60
CA ILE A 61 -11.59 -10.91 -3.63
C ILE A 61 -12.25 -11.80 -4.68
N THR A 62 -12.28 -11.36 -5.94
CA THR A 62 -12.90 -12.10 -7.04
C THR A 62 -11.90 -12.57 -8.10
N GLU A 63 -10.73 -11.95 -8.18
CA GLU A 63 -9.73 -12.21 -9.22
C GLU A 63 -8.41 -12.78 -8.68
N GLY A 64 -7.77 -13.64 -9.48
CA GLY A 64 -6.46 -14.22 -9.19
C GLY A 64 -6.44 -15.21 -8.02
N LEU A 65 -7.61 -15.73 -7.66
CA LEU A 65 -7.76 -16.73 -6.60
C LEU A 65 -7.54 -18.15 -7.14
N ASN A 66 -6.86 -18.95 -6.34
CA ASN A 66 -6.88 -20.40 -6.46
C ASN A 66 -7.50 -20.97 -5.18
N ILE A 67 -8.64 -21.63 -5.31
CA ILE A 67 -9.36 -22.27 -4.21
C ILE A 67 -9.22 -23.79 -4.39
N THR A 68 -8.80 -24.46 -3.33
CA THR A 68 -8.73 -25.92 -3.25
C THR A 68 -9.73 -26.43 -2.22
N GLY A 69 -10.36 -27.57 -2.51
CA GLY A 69 -11.41 -28.17 -1.70
C GLY A 69 -12.62 -28.58 -2.56
N ASP A 70 -13.27 -29.68 -2.19
CA ASP A 70 -14.40 -30.21 -2.95
C ASP A 70 -15.72 -29.55 -2.55
N THR A 71 -16.34 -28.86 -3.50
CA THR A 71 -17.66 -28.22 -3.33
C THR A 71 -18.83 -29.16 -3.62
N GLU A 72 -18.59 -30.33 -4.20
CA GLU A 72 -19.65 -31.25 -4.64
C GLU A 72 -20.17 -32.11 -3.47
N VAL A 73 -21.41 -31.89 -3.05
CA VAL A 73 -22.06 -32.70 -2.00
C VAL A 73 -23.12 -33.61 -2.64
N LYS A 74 -22.90 -34.92 -2.56
CA LYS A 74 -23.82 -35.94 -3.09
C LYS A 74 -24.55 -36.64 -1.96
N ALA A 75 -25.85 -36.88 -2.15
CA ALA A 75 -26.58 -37.81 -1.30
C ALA A 75 -26.06 -39.24 -1.47
N GLY A 76 -26.11 -40.01 -0.38
CA GLY A 76 -25.86 -41.45 -0.40
C GLY A 76 -26.95 -42.22 -1.13
N ALA A 77 -26.78 -43.54 -1.26
CA ALA A 77 -27.76 -44.42 -1.88
C ALA A 77 -29.13 -44.43 -1.17
N ASP A 78 -29.17 -44.04 0.11
CA ASP A 78 -30.38 -43.89 0.90
C ASP A 78 -31.09 -42.53 0.68
N GLY A 79 -30.53 -41.67 -0.18
CA GLY A 79 -31.02 -40.33 -0.49
C GLY A 79 -30.77 -39.31 0.64
N LYS A 80 -29.92 -39.62 1.62
CA LYS A 80 -29.57 -38.74 2.74
C LYS A 80 -28.14 -38.20 2.59
N ILE A 81 -27.83 -37.13 3.32
CA ILE A 81 -26.47 -36.62 3.49
C ILE A 81 -26.10 -36.76 4.97
N ALA A 82 -24.96 -37.41 5.24
CA ALA A 82 -24.38 -37.50 6.58
C ALA A 82 -23.69 -36.18 6.94
N PRO A 83 -23.60 -35.81 8.24
CA PRO A 83 -22.87 -34.62 8.64
C PRO A 83 -21.38 -34.79 8.31
N GLU A 84 -20.80 -33.77 7.69
CA GLU A 84 -19.41 -33.79 7.22
C GLU A 84 -18.80 -32.40 7.41
N THR A 85 -17.49 -32.33 7.65
CA THR A 85 -16.73 -31.07 7.60
C THR A 85 -15.70 -31.15 6.51
N ARG A 86 -15.72 -30.19 5.57
CA ARG A 86 -14.74 -30.07 4.49
C ARG A 86 -13.88 -28.83 4.70
N LYS A 87 -12.59 -28.96 4.43
CA LYS A 87 -11.64 -27.84 4.48
C LYS A 87 -11.44 -27.26 3.10
N PHE A 88 -11.26 -25.95 3.06
CA PHE A 88 -10.93 -25.19 1.86
C PHE A 88 -9.70 -24.34 2.14
N THR A 89 -8.83 -24.22 1.14
CA THR A 89 -7.69 -23.31 1.19
C THR A 89 -7.76 -22.39 -0.01
N ALA A 90 -7.63 -21.09 0.24
CA ALA A 90 -7.53 -20.09 -0.81
C ALA A 90 -6.12 -19.50 -0.83
N THR A 91 -5.59 -19.33 -2.04
CA THR A 91 -4.29 -18.71 -2.28
C THR A 91 -4.41 -17.62 -3.32
N LYS A 92 -3.58 -16.59 -3.19
CA LYS A 92 -3.47 -15.47 -4.13
C LYS A 92 -2.05 -14.92 -4.10
N LYS A 93 -1.53 -14.51 -5.26
CA LYS A 93 -0.24 -13.83 -5.35
C LYS A 93 -0.23 -12.58 -4.45
N ASP A 94 0.87 -12.40 -3.71
CA ASP A 94 1.14 -11.30 -2.78
C ASP A 94 0.29 -11.31 -1.48
N TYR A 95 -0.43 -12.41 -1.23
CA TYR A 95 -1.15 -12.67 0.02
C TYR A 95 -0.62 -13.93 0.71
N LEU A 96 -0.75 -13.96 2.03
CA LEU A 96 -0.69 -15.19 2.82
C LEU A 96 -1.94 -16.02 2.54
N PRO A 97 -1.82 -17.36 2.43
CA PRO A 97 -2.96 -18.24 2.22
C PRO A 97 -3.90 -18.23 3.43
N GLY A 98 -5.16 -18.56 3.16
CA GLY A 98 -6.20 -18.63 4.18
C GLY A 98 -6.96 -19.94 4.11
N GLU A 99 -7.50 -20.34 5.25
CA GLU A 99 -8.30 -21.55 5.38
C GLU A 99 -9.75 -21.23 5.77
N GLY A 100 -10.67 -22.06 5.30
CA GLY A 100 -12.08 -22.05 5.69
C GLY A 100 -12.63 -23.47 5.82
N GLN A 101 -13.79 -23.59 6.43
CA GLN A 101 -14.46 -24.88 6.62
C GLN A 101 -15.93 -24.81 6.23
N ALA A 102 -16.41 -25.81 5.51
CA ALA A 102 -17.82 -26.06 5.28
C ALA A 102 -18.29 -27.11 6.30
N VAL A 103 -19.23 -26.75 7.17
CA VAL A 103 -19.88 -27.70 8.09
C VAL A 103 -21.22 -28.09 7.48
N ILE A 104 -21.25 -29.27 6.87
CA ILE A 104 -22.44 -29.82 6.21
C ILE A 104 -23.27 -30.53 7.29
N PRO A 105 -24.54 -30.15 7.50
CA PRO A 105 -25.41 -30.82 8.46
C PRO A 105 -25.89 -32.18 7.93
N ALA A 106 -26.42 -33.01 8.83
CA ALA A 106 -27.18 -34.19 8.42
C ALA A 106 -28.48 -33.76 7.71
N LEU A 107 -28.78 -34.33 6.54
CA LEU A 107 -29.98 -34.04 5.76
C LEU A 107 -30.71 -35.32 5.38
N ASN A 108 -32.02 -35.36 5.58
CA ASN A 108 -32.91 -36.40 5.08
C ASN A 108 -33.41 -36.08 3.67
N LYS A 109 -34.02 -37.07 2.99
CA LYS A 109 -34.69 -36.87 1.70
C LYS A 109 -35.62 -35.64 1.73
N GLY A 110 -35.60 -34.86 0.65
CA GLY A 110 -36.37 -33.63 0.48
C GLY A 110 -35.80 -32.42 1.23
N GLN A 111 -34.64 -32.53 1.89
CA GLN A 111 -33.99 -31.40 2.57
C GLN A 111 -32.85 -30.82 1.75
N PHE A 112 -32.70 -29.50 1.84
CA PHE A 112 -31.76 -28.70 1.07
C PHE A 112 -30.93 -27.82 2.03
N ALA A 113 -29.64 -27.66 1.77
CA ALA A 113 -28.78 -26.76 2.54
C ALA A 113 -27.93 -25.85 1.65
N PHE A 114 -27.72 -24.62 2.10
CA PHE A 114 -26.70 -23.73 1.57
C PHE A 114 -25.63 -23.54 2.64
N VAL A 115 -24.39 -23.89 2.32
CA VAL A 115 -23.27 -23.91 3.26
C VAL A 115 -22.25 -22.85 2.85
N PRO A 116 -22.26 -21.67 3.50
CA PRO A 116 -21.29 -20.62 3.22
C PRO A 116 -19.93 -20.94 3.85
N VAL A 117 -18.86 -20.65 3.12
CA VAL A 117 -17.47 -20.72 3.61
C VAL A 117 -16.83 -19.35 3.42
N ASN A 118 -16.40 -18.74 4.52
CA ASN A 118 -15.70 -17.46 4.49
C ASN A 118 -14.21 -17.70 4.74
N ILE A 119 -13.36 -17.27 3.80
CA ILE A 119 -11.90 -17.35 3.92
C ILE A 119 -11.32 -15.93 3.92
N PHE A 120 -10.35 -15.66 4.78
CA PHE A 120 -9.67 -14.37 4.85
C PHE A 120 -8.21 -14.52 4.41
N LEU A 121 -7.77 -13.65 3.50
CA LEU A 121 -6.38 -13.57 3.06
C LEU A 121 -5.75 -12.28 3.58
N GLN A 122 -4.50 -12.35 4.03
CA GLN A 122 -3.74 -11.18 4.49
C GLN A 122 -2.69 -10.79 3.45
N LYS A 123 -2.63 -9.51 3.05
CA LYS A 123 -1.53 -9.01 2.22
C LYS A 123 -0.19 -9.19 2.94
N ILE A 124 0.83 -9.67 2.22
CA ILE A 124 2.16 -9.89 2.79
C ILE A 124 2.76 -8.59 3.33
N THR A 125 2.55 -7.47 2.63
CA THR A 125 3.02 -6.13 3.02
C THR A 125 2.41 -5.62 4.31
N ASP A 126 1.22 -6.12 4.67
CA ASP A 126 0.45 -5.64 5.82
C ASP A 126 0.58 -6.59 7.01
N ALA A 127 1.28 -7.71 6.85
CA ALA A 127 1.44 -8.73 7.87
C ALA A 127 2.47 -8.34 8.95
N ALA A 128 3.53 -7.64 8.56
CA ALA A 128 4.48 -7.05 9.51
C ALA A 128 3.91 -5.79 10.14
N LYS A 129 4.11 -5.63 11.45
CA LYS A 129 3.75 -4.46 12.25
C LYS A 129 4.97 -3.90 12.95
N ASP A 130 4.88 -2.63 13.35
CA ASP A 130 5.93 -1.95 14.11
C ASP A 130 7.31 -2.09 13.46
N VAL A 131 7.38 -1.81 12.15
CA VAL A 131 8.62 -1.86 11.38
C VAL A 131 9.39 -0.58 11.64
N TYR A 132 10.53 -0.67 12.33
CA TYR A 132 11.39 0.49 12.59
C TYR A 132 12.88 0.16 12.47
N PRO A 133 13.66 0.98 11.73
CA PRO A 133 15.11 0.87 11.70
C PRO A 133 15.73 1.54 12.93
N THR A 134 16.72 0.89 13.54
CA THR A 134 17.56 1.47 14.60
C THR A 134 18.99 1.59 14.07
N PRO A 135 19.54 2.80 13.88
CA PRO A 135 20.88 2.97 13.34
C PRO A 135 21.93 2.60 14.39
N ASP A 136 22.99 1.92 13.97
CA ASP A 136 24.21 1.80 14.75
C ASP A 136 24.90 3.17 14.80
N PRO A 137 25.03 3.79 15.99
CA PRO A 137 25.61 5.13 16.14
C PRO A 137 26.99 5.29 15.52
N GLU A 138 27.82 4.23 15.49
CA GLU A 138 29.19 4.29 14.96
C GLU A 138 29.24 4.30 13.43
N THR A 139 28.13 3.94 12.78
CA THR A 139 28.06 3.84 11.31
C THR A 139 27.40 5.04 10.65
N ILE A 140 26.87 5.97 11.45
CA ILE A 140 26.19 7.18 10.97
C ILE A 140 27.19 8.07 10.25
N LYS A 141 26.96 8.30 8.95
CA LYS A 141 27.79 9.18 8.11
C LYS A 141 26.92 10.22 7.40
N PRO A 142 27.15 11.52 7.64
CA PRO A 142 26.49 12.57 6.87
C PRO A 142 27.03 12.59 5.43
N GLU A 143 26.16 12.91 4.49
CA GLU A 143 26.49 13.09 3.08
C GLU A 143 25.85 14.40 2.58
N ILE A 144 26.66 15.33 2.11
CA ILE A 144 26.18 16.60 1.55
C ILE A 144 25.75 16.33 0.11
N GLY A 145 24.50 16.66 -0.22
CA GLY A 145 24.01 16.53 -1.58
C GLY A 145 24.61 17.55 -2.54
N GLN A 146 24.26 17.42 -3.81
CA GLN A 146 24.64 18.41 -4.81
C GLN A 146 23.81 19.68 -4.65
N VAL A 147 24.43 20.82 -4.95
CA VAL A 147 23.74 22.09 -5.11
C VAL A 147 22.94 22.04 -6.40
N VAL A 148 21.64 22.34 -6.31
CA VAL A 148 20.71 22.38 -7.44
C VAL A 148 20.11 23.77 -7.54
N ASP A 149 20.12 24.31 -8.76
CA ASP A 149 19.49 25.59 -9.06
C ASP A 149 17.97 25.46 -9.05
N GLY A 150 17.31 26.36 -8.33
CA GLY A 150 15.88 26.53 -8.29
C GLY A 150 15.41 27.70 -9.16
N GLY A 151 14.29 28.28 -8.77
CA GLY A 151 13.70 29.46 -9.36
C GLY A 151 14.66 30.65 -9.30
N SER A 152 14.65 31.42 -10.38
CA SER A 152 15.45 32.63 -10.55
C SER A 152 14.57 33.78 -11.02
N TYR A 153 14.85 34.98 -10.54
CA TYR A 153 14.20 36.19 -11.02
C TYR A 153 15.17 37.37 -11.08
N THR A 154 15.09 38.11 -12.18
CA THR A 154 15.81 39.36 -12.39
C THR A 154 14.88 40.54 -12.15
N ASN A 155 15.21 41.39 -11.19
CA ASN A 155 14.58 42.68 -11.00
C ASN A 155 15.42 43.76 -11.70
N ASP A 156 14.95 44.22 -12.85
CA ASP A 156 15.53 45.31 -13.64
C ASP A 156 14.99 46.70 -13.26
N GLY A 157 14.03 46.73 -12.33
CA GLY A 157 13.40 47.95 -11.86
C GLY A 157 14.18 48.65 -10.75
N PRO A 158 13.90 49.95 -10.52
CA PRO A 158 14.52 50.74 -9.45
C PRO A 158 14.02 50.39 -8.04
N ASN A 159 12.95 49.59 -7.92
CA ASN A 159 12.29 49.29 -6.65
C ASN A 159 12.39 47.79 -6.33
N PRO A 160 12.53 47.39 -5.05
CA PRO A 160 12.49 45.99 -4.65
C PRO A 160 11.18 45.31 -5.08
N GLN A 161 11.26 44.04 -5.47
CA GLN A 161 10.10 43.24 -5.84
C GLN A 161 10.02 41.96 -5.01
N ASP A 162 8.86 41.67 -4.45
CA ASP A 162 8.62 40.37 -3.86
C ASP A 162 8.23 39.35 -4.94
N LYS A 163 8.90 38.20 -4.96
CA LYS A 163 8.63 37.11 -5.89
C LYS A 163 8.60 35.78 -5.18
N GLU A 164 7.73 34.91 -5.67
CA GLU A 164 7.72 33.51 -5.26
C GLU A 164 8.72 32.75 -6.12
N LEU A 165 9.81 32.29 -5.50
CA LEU A 165 10.82 31.45 -6.14
C LEU A 165 10.70 30.04 -5.59
N SER A 166 10.79 29.04 -6.47
CA SER A 166 10.70 27.64 -6.09
C SER A 166 12.08 27.00 -5.92
N TYR A 167 12.16 25.91 -5.18
CA TYR A 167 13.33 25.04 -5.13
C TYR A 167 12.93 23.59 -4.89
N THR A 168 13.80 22.66 -5.28
CA THR A 168 13.55 21.22 -5.11
C THR A 168 14.19 20.73 -3.80
N ALA A 169 13.38 20.08 -2.97
CA ALA A 169 13.81 19.32 -1.81
C ALA A 169 13.61 17.83 -2.08
N TYR A 170 14.50 16.97 -1.58
CA TYR A 170 14.31 15.51 -1.67
C TYR A 170 13.85 14.97 -0.32
N VAL A 171 12.89 14.05 -0.36
CA VAL A 171 12.38 13.34 0.82
C VAL A 171 12.41 11.83 0.58
N GLY A 172 12.31 11.06 1.66
CA GLY A 172 12.30 9.60 1.63
C GLY A 172 13.66 8.99 1.94
N GLN A 173 13.80 7.72 1.62
CA GLN A 173 14.96 6.91 1.95
C GLN A 173 15.11 5.72 0.99
N THR A 174 16.32 5.16 0.94
CA THR A 174 16.61 3.94 0.20
C THR A 174 17.33 2.92 1.07
N VAL A 175 17.03 1.64 0.83
CA VAL A 175 17.81 0.52 1.37
C VAL A 175 18.82 0.12 0.30
N THR A 176 20.11 0.38 0.54
CA THR A 176 21.14 0.27 -0.51
C THR A 176 21.66 -1.15 -0.73
N ASN A 177 21.50 -2.05 0.24
CA ASN A 177 21.93 -3.45 0.18
C ASN A 177 20.76 -4.44 0.26
N ILE A 178 19.62 -4.09 -0.35
CA ILE A 178 18.37 -4.84 -0.18
C ILE A 178 18.47 -6.32 -0.60
N ASP A 179 19.24 -6.64 -1.64
CA ASP A 179 19.41 -8.02 -2.10
C ASP A 179 20.25 -8.87 -1.14
N GLU A 180 21.26 -8.27 -0.50
CA GLU A 180 22.05 -8.91 0.56
C GLU A 180 21.18 -9.18 1.79
N VAL A 181 20.34 -8.22 2.17
CA VAL A 181 19.41 -8.38 3.30
C VAL A 181 18.39 -9.48 3.01
N LYS A 182 17.83 -9.54 1.80
CA LYS A 182 16.92 -10.62 1.39
C LYS A 182 17.60 -11.99 1.46
N THR A 183 18.85 -12.08 1.00
CA THR A 183 19.67 -13.30 1.08
C THR A 183 19.94 -13.69 2.54
N TRP A 184 20.22 -12.72 3.41
CA TRP A 184 20.41 -12.95 4.83
C TRP A 184 19.13 -13.49 5.50
N ILE A 185 17.95 -12.92 5.18
CA ILE A 185 16.66 -13.38 5.69
C ILE A 185 16.41 -14.84 5.31
N ASP A 186 16.73 -15.22 4.06
CA ASP A 186 16.57 -16.60 3.59
C ASP A 186 17.43 -17.61 4.35
N ALA A 187 18.64 -17.21 4.73
CA ALA A 187 19.59 -18.07 5.42
C ALA A 187 19.41 -18.14 6.94
N ASN A 188 18.92 -17.06 7.58
CA ASN A 188 19.04 -16.89 9.04
C ASN A 188 17.72 -16.90 9.81
N ILE A 189 16.56 -16.67 9.18
CA ILE A 189 15.28 -16.68 9.90
C ILE A 189 14.79 -18.13 10.09
N PRO A 190 14.72 -18.64 11.33
CA PRO A 190 14.32 -20.01 11.60
C PRO A 190 12.79 -20.19 11.60
N ALA A 191 12.37 -21.46 11.55
CA ALA A 191 10.97 -21.84 11.65
C ALA A 191 10.33 -21.41 12.97
N THR A 192 9.21 -20.69 12.91
CA THR A 192 8.38 -20.40 14.08
C THR A 192 6.97 -20.99 13.91
N LYS A 193 6.20 -21.05 15.00
CA LYS A 193 5.03 -21.94 15.12
C LYS A 193 3.74 -21.44 14.45
N ALA A 194 3.74 -20.31 13.77
CA ALA A 194 2.50 -19.66 13.31
C ALA A 194 2.35 -19.52 11.79
N LEU A 195 3.45 -19.25 11.09
CA LEU A 195 3.52 -19.18 9.63
C LEU A 195 4.50 -20.25 9.14
N SER A 196 4.33 -20.72 7.90
CA SER A 196 5.40 -21.46 7.24
C SER A 196 6.65 -20.58 7.12
N ASN A 197 7.81 -21.22 6.98
CA ASN A 197 9.09 -20.51 6.91
C ASN A 197 9.12 -19.55 5.71
N GLU A 198 8.53 -19.98 4.61
CA GLU A 198 8.44 -19.27 3.35
C GLU A 198 7.57 -18.02 3.48
N GLU A 199 6.43 -18.13 4.17
CA GLU A 199 5.53 -17.00 4.44
C GLU A 199 6.18 -15.96 5.35
N LEU A 200 6.79 -16.38 6.46
CA LEU A 200 7.49 -15.47 7.36
C LEU A 200 8.61 -14.72 6.64
N LYS A 201 9.42 -15.42 5.85
CA LYS A 201 10.48 -14.81 5.03
C LYS A 201 9.90 -13.80 4.04
N ALA A 202 8.81 -14.14 3.36
CA ALA A 202 8.16 -13.22 2.43
C ALA A 202 7.69 -11.93 3.14
N VAL A 203 7.09 -12.07 4.33
CA VAL A 203 6.65 -10.93 5.15
C VAL A 203 7.82 -10.04 5.58
N LEU A 204 8.91 -10.62 6.09
CA LEU A 204 10.09 -9.86 6.52
C LEU A 204 10.80 -9.17 5.34
N LYS A 205 10.87 -9.83 4.17
CA LYS A 205 11.39 -9.21 2.94
C LYS A 205 10.53 -8.02 2.51
N ALA A 206 9.20 -8.17 2.55
CA ALA A 206 8.28 -7.08 2.26
C ALA A 206 8.41 -5.92 3.26
N ALA A 207 8.65 -6.22 4.54
CA ALA A 207 8.88 -5.20 5.56
C ALA A 207 10.13 -4.35 5.27
N VAL A 208 11.24 -5.00 4.87
CA VAL A 208 12.47 -4.28 4.48
C VAL A 208 12.27 -3.52 3.16
N GLU A 209 11.56 -4.10 2.19
CA GLU A 209 11.21 -3.40 0.94
C GLU A 209 10.36 -2.16 1.20
N GLY A 210 9.45 -2.21 2.18
CA GLY A 210 8.65 -1.06 2.60
C GLY A 210 9.49 0.11 3.13
N LEU A 211 10.71 -0.14 3.62
CA LEU A 211 11.66 0.92 4.01
C LEU A 211 12.37 1.53 2.79
N ASN A 212 12.32 0.91 1.62
CA ASN A 212 12.97 1.38 0.39
C ASN A 212 12.03 2.28 -0.43
N THR A 213 11.63 3.42 0.13
CA THR A 213 10.64 4.32 -0.48
C THR A 213 11.14 5.01 -1.76
N GLY A 214 12.46 5.03 -1.97
CA GLY A 214 13.08 5.90 -2.95
C GLY A 214 13.17 7.35 -2.47
N PHE A 215 13.94 8.16 -3.21
CA PHE A 215 13.94 9.62 -3.04
C PHE A 215 12.94 10.25 -4.00
N THR A 216 12.05 11.07 -3.45
CA THR A 216 11.07 11.83 -4.23
C THR A 216 11.42 13.31 -4.19
N ALA A 217 11.42 13.95 -5.36
CA ALA A 217 11.57 15.39 -5.48
C ALA A 217 10.25 16.09 -5.08
N VAL A 218 10.35 17.08 -4.21
CA VAL A 218 9.24 17.91 -3.73
C VAL A 218 9.58 19.37 -4.01
N VAL A 219 8.73 20.03 -4.77
CA VAL A 219 8.87 21.46 -5.06
C VAL A 219 8.36 22.26 -3.85
N ARG A 220 9.19 23.17 -3.37
CA ARG A 220 8.85 24.18 -2.35
C ARG A 220 8.91 25.55 -2.97
N THR A 221 8.15 26.49 -2.42
CA THR A 221 8.10 27.88 -2.88
C THR A 221 8.31 28.79 -1.70
N GLU A 222 9.15 29.80 -1.87
CA GLU A 222 9.44 30.81 -0.86
C GLU A 222 9.26 32.20 -1.44
N LYS A 223 8.73 33.10 -0.61
CA LYS A 223 8.61 34.51 -0.95
C LYS A 223 9.94 35.19 -0.70
N VAL A 224 10.57 35.69 -1.77
CA VAL A 224 11.87 36.32 -1.76
C VAL A 224 11.74 37.77 -2.21
N THR A 225 12.28 38.70 -1.41
CA THR A 225 12.42 40.10 -1.81
C THR A 225 13.67 40.27 -2.66
N ILE A 226 13.47 40.62 -3.93
CA ILE A 226 14.51 40.80 -4.95
C ILE A 226 14.88 42.28 -5.00
N ALA A 227 16.12 42.61 -4.65
CA ALA A 227 16.61 43.98 -4.65
C ALA A 227 16.61 44.59 -6.07
N PRO A 228 16.53 45.93 -6.21
CA PRO A 228 16.68 46.61 -7.49
C PRO A 228 17.96 46.18 -8.20
N TYR A 229 17.87 46.01 -9.52
CA TYR A 229 19.02 45.72 -10.37
C TYR A 229 19.80 44.47 -9.93
N THR A 230 19.09 43.41 -9.54
CA THR A 230 19.69 42.12 -9.18
C THR A 230 18.96 40.95 -9.81
N THR A 231 19.70 39.88 -10.09
CA THR A 231 19.17 38.54 -10.28
C THR A 231 19.37 37.75 -9.01
N VAL A 232 18.31 37.13 -8.51
CA VAL A 232 18.38 36.18 -7.41
C VAL A 232 18.02 34.80 -7.92
N THR A 233 18.87 33.82 -7.65
CA THR A 233 18.62 32.41 -7.91
C THR A 233 18.64 31.65 -6.60
N LEU A 234 17.62 30.84 -6.33
CA LEU A 234 17.69 29.92 -5.19
C LEU A 234 18.62 28.75 -5.51
N LYS A 235 19.55 28.46 -4.62
CA LYS A 235 20.46 27.30 -4.67
C LYS A 235 20.09 26.36 -3.53
N ALA A 236 19.54 25.20 -3.84
CA ALA A 236 19.11 24.22 -2.84
C ALA A 236 20.08 23.06 -2.74
N THR A 237 20.37 22.63 -1.51
CA THR A 237 21.18 21.44 -1.21
C THR A 237 20.40 20.56 -0.27
N THR A 238 20.17 19.30 -0.65
CA THR A 238 19.57 18.30 0.26
C THR A 238 20.67 17.47 0.89
N ASN A 239 20.74 17.46 2.22
CA ASN A 239 21.69 16.66 2.98
C ASN A 239 21.08 15.28 3.27
N TYR A 240 21.93 14.26 3.24
CA TYR A 240 21.57 12.87 3.49
C TYR A 240 22.36 12.33 4.67
N GLN A 241 21.91 11.19 5.17
CA GLN A 241 22.63 10.37 6.13
C GLN A 241 22.62 8.93 5.68
N THR A 242 23.76 8.27 5.78
CA THR A 242 23.88 6.82 5.61
C THR A 242 24.15 6.17 6.96
N SER A 243 23.62 4.97 7.17
CA SER A 243 23.82 4.19 8.40
C SER A 243 23.58 2.70 8.15
N VAL A 244 24.24 1.86 8.94
CA VAL A 244 23.91 0.45 9.06
C VAL A 244 22.90 0.32 10.21
N ASN A 245 21.81 -0.39 9.97
CA ASN A 245 20.68 -0.46 10.90
C ASN A 245 20.39 -1.90 11.31
N ASN A 246 19.87 -2.06 12.53
CA ASN A 246 19.08 -3.22 12.90
C ASN A 246 17.60 -2.88 12.73
N VAL A 247 16.90 -3.58 11.85
CA VAL A 247 15.47 -3.40 11.60
C VAL A 247 14.69 -4.38 12.47
N SER A 248 13.78 -3.85 13.28
CA SER A 248 12.82 -4.65 14.04
C SER A 248 11.49 -4.71 13.28
N ALA A 249 10.84 -5.87 13.26
CA ALA A 249 9.49 -6.06 12.76
C ALA A 249 8.73 -7.11 13.59
N THR A 250 7.46 -6.83 13.90
CA THR A 250 6.58 -7.76 14.61
C THR A 250 5.73 -8.53 13.61
N VAL A 251 5.81 -9.87 13.61
CA VAL A 251 4.99 -10.76 12.79
C VAL A 251 4.31 -11.77 13.70
N ASP A 252 2.98 -11.83 13.65
CA ASP A 252 2.14 -12.65 14.55
C ASP A 252 2.53 -12.54 16.04
N GLY A 253 2.79 -11.32 16.50
CA GLY A 253 3.17 -11.03 17.89
C GLY A 253 4.59 -11.44 18.30
N VAL A 254 5.41 -11.92 17.35
CA VAL A 254 6.83 -12.22 17.56
C VAL A 254 7.68 -11.13 16.91
N VAL A 255 8.64 -10.59 17.65
CA VAL A 255 9.59 -9.58 17.15
C VAL A 255 10.77 -10.27 16.49
N TYR A 256 11.09 -9.86 15.26
CA TYR A 256 12.24 -10.30 14.49
C TYR A 256 13.19 -9.13 14.26
N ASN A 257 14.49 -9.42 14.33
CA ASN A 257 15.57 -8.45 14.12
C ASN A 257 16.35 -8.83 12.87
N ILE A 258 16.53 -7.85 11.98
CA ILE A 258 17.25 -7.98 10.73
C ILE A 258 18.45 -7.01 10.80
N PRO A 259 19.65 -7.51 11.06
CA PRO A 259 20.84 -6.69 11.18
C PRO A 259 21.40 -6.31 9.79
N GLY A 260 22.31 -5.34 9.76
CA GLY A 260 23.10 -5.03 8.57
C GLY A 260 22.33 -4.34 7.45
N VAL A 261 21.22 -3.66 7.75
CA VAL A 261 20.41 -2.97 6.75
C VAL A 261 20.97 -1.57 6.50
N ASN A 262 21.53 -1.34 5.31
CA ASN A 262 22.12 -0.05 4.94
C ASN A 262 21.02 0.90 4.45
N ILE A 263 20.79 1.99 5.19
CA ILE A 263 19.77 2.98 4.87
C ILE A 263 20.42 4.32 4.58
N LYS A 264 20.06 4.90 3.44
CA LYS A 264 20.31 6.30 3.11
C LYS A 264 19.01 7.09 3.23
N VAL A 265 18.99 8.12 4.07
CA VAL A 265 17.80 8.94 4.33
C VAL A 265 18.07 10.40 3.96
N ALA A 266 17.08 11.08 3.39
CA ALA A 266 17.12 12.52 3.19
C ALA A 266 16.78 13.22 4.52
N LEU A 267 17.65 14.13 4.98
CA LEU A 267 17.52 14.79 6.29
C LEU A 267 16.85 16.16 6.17
N ASN A 268 17.56 17.11 5.55
CA ASN A 268 17.11 18.49 5.42
C ASN A 268 17.56 19.07 4.09
N THR A 269 16.79 20.05 3.60
CA THR A 269 17.17 20.85 2.43
C THR A 269 17.37 22.29 2.86
N THR A 270 18.55 22.84 2.57
CA THR A 270 18.84 24.26 2.75
C THR A 270 18.79 24.95 1.39
N ALA A 271 18.02 26.03 1.29
CA ALA A 271 17.99 26.90 0.12
C ALA A 271 18.64 28.25 0.45
N THR A 272 19.63 28.66 -0.34
CA THR A 272 20.33 29.93 -0.20
C THR A 272 20.09 30.81 -1.43
N GLN A 273 20.10 32.12 -1.26
CA GLN A 273 20.01 33.06 -2.37
C GLN A 273 21.41 33.32 -2.94
N ASP A 274 21.57 33.03 -4.23
CA ASP A 274 22.70 33.50 -5.03
C ASP A 274 22.28 34.79 -5.73
N ILE A 275 22.99 35.89 -5.44
CA ILE A 275 22.59 37.24 -5.85
C ILE A 275 23.67 37.83 -6.75
N VAL A 276 23.26 38.24 -7.95
CA VAL A 276 24.13 38.87 -8.94
C VAL A 276 23.58 40.25 -9.27
N SER A 277 24.39 41.29 -9.15
CA SER A 277 24.03 42.63 -9.61
C SER A 277 24.03 42.69 -11.13
N ILE A 278 23.03 43.34 -11.71
CA ILE A 278 22.99 43.63 -13.15
C ILE A 278 23.46 45.07 -13.36
N THR A 279 24.39 45.27 -14.29
CA THR A 279 24.84 46.61 -14.66
C THR A 279 23.98 47.14 -15.80
N HIS A 280 23.40 48.33 -15.61
CA HIS A 280 22.92 49.13 -16.72
C HIS A 280 24.10 49.97 -17.22
N ASP A 281 24.72 49.57 -18.33
CA ASP A 281 25.65 50.46 -19.01
C ASP A 281 24.86 51.68 -19.49
N HIS A 282 25.14 52.83 -18.90
CA HIS A 282 24.66 54.12 -19.38
C HIS A 282 25.73 54.69 -20.30
N GLY A 283 25.75 54.22 -21.54
CA GLY A 283 26.53 54.84 -22.60
C GLY A 283 26.11 56.31 -22.76
N HIS A 284 26.86 57.23 -22.17
CA HIS A 284 26.79 58.66 -22.48
C HIS A 284 27.41 58.86 -23.86
N GLY A 285 26.61 58.68 -24.90
CA GLY A 285 26.96 59.08 -26.25
C GLY A 285 26.97 60.60 -26.35
N HIS A 286 28.13 61.24 -26.15
CA HIS A 286 28.32 62.61 -26.58
C HIS A 286 28.40 62.64 -28.11
N GLY A 287 27.26 62.89 -28.75
CA GLY A 287 27.24 63.31 -30.14
C GLY A 287 27.91 64.67 -30.27
N ASN A 288 29.21 64.71 -30.58
CA ASN A 288 29.81 65.92 -31.11
C ASN A 288 29.24 66.15 -32.51
N GLY A 289 28.26 67.03 -32.59
CA GLY A 289 27.92 67.70 -33.83
C GLY A 289 29.18 68.39 -34.37
N ASN A 290 29.49 68.12 -35.64
CA ASN A 290 29.96 69.08 -36.63
C ASN A 290 30.24 68.31 -37.93
N ASN A 291 29.20 68.02 -38.70
CA ASN A 291 29.30 68.12 -40.15
C ASN A 291 27.89 68.20 -40.77
N ALA A 292 27.31 69.39 -40.73
CA ALA A 292 26.12 69.75 -41.49
C ALA A 292 26.48 70.90 -42.43
N GLY A 293 26.20 70.72 -43.73
CA GLY A 293 26.33 71.74 -44.78
C GLY A 293 27.71 71.76 -45.42
N GLY A 294 27.87 71.60 -46.74
CA GLY A 294 27.07 72.21 -47.79
C GLY A 294 27.98 73.26 -48.46
N GLY A 295 28.36 73.02 -49.72
CA GLY A 295 29.50 73.69 -50.35
C GLY A 295 29.26 75.10 -50.90
N ASN A 296 30.34 75.53 -51.57
CA ASN A 296 30.49 76.60 -52.55
C ASN A 296 30.50 78.07 -52.09
N GLY A 297 31.56 78.78 -52.50
CA GLY A 297 31.45 80.21 -52.82
C GLY A 297 32.68 81.06 -52.56
N ASP A 298 33.45 81.24 -53.63
CA ASP A 298 34.06 82.52 -54.04
C ASP A 298 35.38 82.99 -53.40
N GLY A 299 36.26 83.46 -54.28
CA GLY A 299 37.61 83.90 -53.96
C GLY A 299 37.73 85.40 -53.71
N THR A 300 38.93 85.83 -53.32
CA THR A 300 39.68 86.98 -53.86
C THR A 300 40.88 87.33 -52.94
N ALA A 301 42.00 87.67 -53.58
CA ALA A 301 43.11 88.59 -53.19
C ALA A 301 43.66 88.50 -51.74
N TYR A 302 44.96 88.30 -51.49
CA TYR A 302 46.20 88.80 -52.11
C TYR A 302 47.32 87.78 -51.99
#